data_AF-A0AAD7ER61-F1
#
_entry.id   AF-A0AAD7ER61-F1
#
_cell.length_a   1.000
_cell.length_b   1.000
_cell.length_c   1.000
_cell.angle_alpha   90.00
_cell.angle_beta   90.00
_cell.angle_gamma   90.00
#
_symmetry.space_group_name_H-M   'P 1'
#
loop_
_entity.id
_entity.type
_entity.pdbx_description
1 polymer ?
#
loop_
_entity_poly.entity_id
_entity_poly.type
_entity_poly.pdbx_seq_one_letter_code
_entity_poly.pdbx_strand_id
1 'polypeptide(L)'
;MAFYAIFSSFSSSSSSTAPSLRSRRVPDDFDSELLVEPPPDEGGVGRDVYLVRRPLDVPIEEAYLAHWAVKVGDYVHELVNVDGFCQYKCQRYDRGGPWPKEERRGATTFNDAAVILAAIKTIKSNREYDPMTNNCQHFAWRLMNRLTGQTTTFLEHHLNMPDRN
;
A
#
# COMPACT_ATOMS: atom_id res chain seq x y z
N MET A 1 -17.24 41.35 7.33
CA MET A 1 -18.64 41.41 6.87
C MET A 1 -18.70 40.93 5.42
N ALA A 2 -19.30 39.75 5.24
CA ALA A 2 -20.34 39.39 4.27
C ALA A 2 -20.20 39.66 2.72
N PHE A 3 -20.31 38.53 1.99
CA PHE A 3 -20.88 38.24 0.64
C PHE A 3 -20.16 38.78 -0.62
N TYR A 4 -19.96 38.01 -1.71
CA TYR A 4 -20.97 37.24 -2.47
C TYR A 4 -20.41 35.99 -3.18
N ALA A 5 -21.34 35.05 -3.43
CA ALA A 5 -21.23 33.75 -4.10
C ALA A 5 -21.37 33.84 -5.64
N ILE A 6 -20.94 32.80 -6.38
CA ILE A 6 -21.60 32.34 -7.61
C ILE A 6 -21.56 30.81 -7.69
N PHE A 7 -22.75 30.20 -7.68
CA PHE A 7 -23.02 28.84 -8.16
C PHE A 7 -23.07 28.85 -9.69
N SER A 8 -22.60 27.80 -10.35
CA SER A 8 -22.97 27.45 -11.72
C SER A 8 -23.18 25.96 -11.83
N SER A 9 -24.30 25.61 -12.45
CA SER A 9 -24.98 24.32 -12.40
C SER A 9 -24.37 23.25 -13.31
N PHE A 10 -24.78 22.02 -13.01
CA PHE A 10 -24.55 20.75 -13.67
C PHE A 10 -24.36 20.75 -15.20
N SER A 11 -23.43 19.91 -15.65
CA SER A 11 -23.63 19.09 -16.85
C SER A 11 -23.07 17.69 -16.61
N SER A 12 -23.98 16.74 -16.51
CA SER A 12 -23.70 15.30 -16.45
C SER A 12 -23.03 14.87 -17.75
N SER A 13 -21.75 14.51 -17.67
CA SER A 13 -21.07 13.72 -18.69
C SER A 13 -20.49 12.50 -17.99
N SER A 14 -21.27 11.43 -17.96
CA SER A 14 -20.82 10.10 -17.59
C SER A 14 -19.74 9.64 -18.57
N SER A 15 -18.49 9.89 -18.20
CA SER A 15 -17.31 9.23 -18.75
C SER A 15 -16.53 8.69 -17.54
N SER A 16 -16.99 7.54 -17.06
CA SER A 16 -16.26 6.69 -16.12
C SER A 16 -15.05 6.09 -16.86
N THR A 17 -14.05 6.91 -17.13
CA THR A 17 -12.71 6.41 -17.39
C THR A 17 -11.96 6.59 -16.07
N ALA A 18 -11.96 5.54 -15.25
CA ALA A 18 -11.13 5.53 -14.06
C ALA A 18 -9.70 5.92 -14.47
N PRO A 19 -9.04 6.87 -13.78
CA PRO A 19 -7.67 7.19 -14.07
C PRO A 19 -6.84 5.94 -13.83
N SER A 20 -6.36 5.33 -14.92
CA SER A 20 -5.30 4.33 -14.86
C SER A 20 -4.08 5.03 -14.23
N LEU A 21 -3.87 4.81 -12.94
CA LEU A 21 -2.70 5.26 -12.20
C LEU A 21 -1.47 4.57 -12.83
N ARG A 22 -0.90 5.25 -13.84
CA ARG A 22 0.38 4.89 -14.45
C ARG A 22 1.40 4.70 -13.35
N SER A 23 2.17 3.62 -13.42
CA SER A 23 3.35 3.42 -12.60
C SER A 23 4.22 4.68 -12.73
N ARG A 24 4.25 5.53 -11.71
CA ARG A 24 5.16 6.68 -11.68
C ARG A 24 6.48 6.18 -11.13
N ARG A 25 7.56 6.36 -11.90
CA ARG A 25 8.90 6.33 -11.31
C ARG A 25 8.98 7.49 -10.32
N VAL A 26 9.45 7.21 -9.11
CA VAL A 26 9.71 8.24 -8.11
C VAL A 26 10.93 9.04 -8.58
N PRO A 27 10.87 10.39 -8.69
CA PRO A 27 12.02 11.22 -9.08
C PRO A 27 13.24 10.98 -8.19
N ASP A 28 14.45 11.16 -8.74
CA ASP A 28 15.73 10.86 -8.06
C ASP A 28 16.03 11.80 -6.87
N ASP A 29 15.41 12.97 -6.84
CA ASP A 29 15.53 14.04 -5.83
C ASP A 29 14.36 14.06 -4.83
N PHE A 30 13.60 12.96 -4.76
CA PHE A 30 12.40 12.89 -3.93
C PHE A 30 12.72 12.81 -2.44
N ASP A 31 12.69 13.95 -1.76
CA ASP A 31 12.76 14.02 -0.31
C ASP A 31 11.39 13.66 0.30
N SER A 32 11.28 12.43 0.79
CA SER A 32 10.06 11.93 1.42
C SER A 32 9.72 12.63 2.75
N GLU A 33 10.67 13.32 3.37
CA GLU A 33 10.47 14.06 4.62
C GLU A 33 9.76 15.39 4.39
N LEU A 34 9.87 15.97 3.19
CA LEU A 34 9.17 17.21 2.81
C LEU A 34 7.68 17.00 2.50
N LEU A 35 7.20 15.76 2.51
CA LEU A 35 5.81 15.45 2.23
C LEU A 35 4.95 15.64 3.48
N VAL A 36 4.22 16.76 3.47
CA VAL A 36 3.17 17.04 4.45
C VAL A 36 2.08 15.97 4.31
N GLU A 37 1.77 15.31 5.43
CA GLU A 37 0.70 14.32 5.45
C GLU A 37 -0.64 15.03 5.24
N PRO A 38 -1.46 14.58 4.28
CA PRO A 38 -2.78 15.15 4.14
C PRO A 38 -3.56 14.88 5.44
N PRO A 39 -4.44 15.80 5.86
CA PRO A 39 -5.19 15.63 7.09
C PRO A 39 -5.96 14.29 7.04
N PRO A 40 -6.09 13.60 8.18
CA PRO A 40 -6.95 12.43 8.26
C PRO A 40 -8.37 12.83 7.83
N ASP A 41 -9.13 11.88 7.31
CA ASP A 41 -10.48 12.17 6.84
C ASP A 41 -11.32 12.67 8.04
N GLU A 42 -11.77 13.93 8.00
CA GLU A 42 -12.53 14.58 9.08
C GLU A 42 -13.95 13.98 9.09
N GLY A 43 -14.06 12.79 9.69
CA GLY A 43 -15.25 11.93 9.65
C GLY A 43 -14.95 10.45 9.45
N GLY A 44 -13.66 10.08 9.34
CA GLY A 44 -13.17 8.79 8.87
C GLY A 44 -13.75 7.59 9.61
N VAL A 45 -14.65 6.89 8.94
CA VAL A 45 -14.98 5.50 9.26
C VAL A 45 -13.69 4.70 9.18
N GLY A 46 -13.30 4.03 10.26
CA GLY A 46 -12.08 3.22 10.28
C GLY A 46 -12.06 2.25 9.11
N ARG A 47 -11.05 2.38 8.25
CA ARG A 47 -10.87 1.55 7.07
C ARG A 47 -10.05 0.33 7.46
N ASP A 48 -10.58 -0.86 7.23
CA ASP A 48 -9.85 -2.08 7.53
C ASP A 48 -8.56 -2.18 6.70
N VAL A 49 -7.48 -2.56 7.38
CA VAL A 49 -6.17 -2.80 6.80
C VAL A 49 -5.94 -4.31 6.79
N TYR A 50 -5.68 -4.86 5.61
CA TYR A 50 -5.42 -6.26 5.40
C TYR A 50 -3.99 -6.47 4.91
N LEU A 51 -3.36 -7.52 5.42
CA LEU A 51 -2.18 -8.09 4.81
C LEU A 51 -2.63 -9.13 3.78
N VAL A 52 -2.14 -9.00 2.55
CA VAL A 52 -2.49 -9.92 1.46
C VAL A 52 -1.24 -10.60 0.92
N ARG A 53 -1.40 -11.87 0.55
CA ARG A 53 -0.30 -12.72 0.09
C ARG A 53 -0.69 -13.45 -1.19
N ARG A 54 0.26 -13.52 -2.12
CA ARG A 54 0.19 -14.39 -3.29
C ARG A 54 1.40 -15.31 -3.38
N PRO A 55 1.23 -16.57 -3.81
CA PRO A 55 2.38 -17.37 -4.21
C PRO A 55 3.07 -16.69 -5.39
N LEU A 56 4.41 -16.70 -5.42
CA LEU A 56 5.13 -16.44 -6.65
C LEU A 56 5.11 -17.72 -7.50
N ASP A 57 5.08 -17.54 -8.81
CA ASP A 57 5.19 -18.63 -9.78
C ASP A 57 6.65 -19.05 -9.91
N VAL A 58 7.19 -19.58 -8.82
CA VAL A 58 8.57 -20.07 -8.68
C VAL A 58 8.54 -21.55 -8.29
N PRO A 59 9.59 -22.33 -8.59
CA PRO A 59 9.66 -23.75 -8.22
C PRO A 59 9.36 -23.98 -6.73
N ILE A 60 8.77 -25.14 -6.39
CA ILE A 60 8.31 -25.47 -5.03
C ILE A 60 9.41 -25.35 -3.96
N GLU A 61 10.67 -25.59 -4.33
CA GLU A 61 11.84 -25.43 -3.44
C GLU A 61 12.08 -23.96 -3.02
N GLU A 62 11.46 -23.02 -3.72
CA GLU A 62 11.48 -21.58 -3.45
C GLU A 62 10.11 -21.04 -3.00
N ALA A 63 9.14 -21.91 -2.69
CA ALA A 63 7.76 -21.54 -2.32
C ALA A 63 7.64 -20.69 -1.04
N TYR A 64 8.74 -20.54 -0.29
CA TYR A 64 8.87 -19.56 0.80
C TYR A 64 8.81 -18.11 0.30
N LEU A 65 9.05 -17.89 -1.00
CA LEU A 65 8.93 -16.60 -1.68
C LEU A 65 7.46 -16.32 -2.03
N ALA A 66 6.62 -16.10 -1.02
CA ALA A 66 5.34 -15.44 -1.26
C ALA A 66 5.58 -13.95 -1.53
N HIS A 67 4.74 -13.32 -2.34
CA HIS A 67 4.72 -11.88 -2.53
C HIS A 67 3.65 -11.24 -1.66
N TRP A 68 4.02 -10.16 -0.97
CA TRP A 68 3.24 -9.54 0.09
C TRP A 68 2.86 -8.13 -0.27
N ALA A 69 1.66 -7.72 0.12
CA ALA A 69 1.15 -6.38 -0.07
C ALA A 69 0.16 -6.00 1.04
N VAL A 70 -0.19 -4.72 1.10
CA VAL A 70 -1.19 -4.19 2.03
C VAL A 70 -2.42 -3.76 1.25
N LYS A 71 -3.60 -4.21 1.68
CA LYS A 71 -4.88 -3.80 1.12
C LYS A 71 -5.60 -2.86 2.07
N VAL A 72 -6.07 -1.72 1.56
CA VAL A 72 -6.89 -0.75 2.29
C VAL A 72 -8.07 -0.35 1.42
N GLY A 73 -9.28 -0.65 1.87
CA GLY A 73 -10.48 -0.55 1.04
C GLY A 73 -10.34 -1.36 -0.26
N ASP A 74 -10.48 -0.67 -1.39
CA ASP A 74 -10.48 -1.26 -2.73
C ASP A 74 -9.09 -1.31 -3.39
N TYR A 75 -8.01 -0.96 -2.69
CA TYR A 75 -6.67 -0.87 -3.29
C TYR A 75 -5.65 -1.75 -2.61
N VAL A 76 -4.70 -2.25 -3.39
CA VAL A 76 -3.52 -3.00 -2.96
C VAL A 76 -2.28 -2.16 -3.22
N HIS A 77 -1.44 -2.06 -2.18
CA HIS A 77 -0.18 -1.36 -2.15
C HIS A 77 0.94 -2.38 -2.06
N GLU A 78 1.74 -2.50 -3.11
CA GLU A 78 2.83 -3.48 -3.21
C GLU A 78 4.16 -2.82 -3.58
N LEU A 79 5.24 -3.49 -3.19
CA LEU A 79 6.59 -3.18 -3.65
C LEU A 79 7.04 -4.30 -4.56
N VAL A 80 7.45 -3.98 -5.79
CA VAL A 80 7.98 -4.96 -6.75
C VAL A 80 9.44 -4.67 -7.06
N ASN A 81 10.17 -5.72 -7.45
CA ASN A 81 11.49 -5.60 -8.02
C ASN A 81 11.36 -5.35 -9.53
N VAL A 82 11.91 -4.23 -10.02
CA VAL A 82 12.06 -3.95 -11.45
C VAL A 82 13.53 -3.62 -11.69
N ASP A 83 14.21 -4.50 -12.43
CA ASP A 83 15.62 -4.37 -12.79
C ASP A 83 16.57 -4.18 -11.59
N GLY A 84 16.27 -4.82 -10.46
CA GLY A 84 17.05 -4.72 -9.22
C GLY A 84 16.62 -3.56 -8.32
N PHE A 85 15.61 -2.78 -8.70
CA PHE A 85 15.16 -1.61 -7.95
C PHE A 85 13.76 -1.80 -7.37
N CYS A 86 13.57 -1.22 -6.19
CA CYS A 86 12.30 -1.09 -5.49
C CYS A 86 11.35 -0.16 -6.26
N GLN A 87 10.23 -0.69 -6.77
CA GLN A 87 9.17 0.11 -7.37
C GLN A 87 7.85 -0.07 -6.61
N TYR A 88 7.27 1.05 -6.17
CA TYR A 88 5.91 1.09 -5.63
C TYR A 88 4.88 0.87 -6.73
N LYS A 89 3.90 0.00 -6.47
CA LYS A 89 2.68 -0.13 -7.27
C LYS A 89 1.45 -0.06 -6.39
N CYS A 90 0.43 0.64 -6.90
CA CYS A 90 -0.90 0.69 -6.34
C CYS A 90 -1.89 0.27 -7.42
N GLN A 91 -2.76 -0.68 -7.12
CA GLN A 91 -3.76 -1.17 -8.06
C GLN A 91 -5.06 -1.49 -7.34
N ARG A 92 -6.16 -1.48 -8.08
CA ARG A 92 -7.44 -1.90 -7.52
C ARG A 92 -7.39 -3.38 -7.15
N TYR A 93 -7.91 -3.71 -5.98
CA TYR A 93 -8.08 -5.07 -5.51
C TYR A 93 -9.16 -5.75 -6.36
N ASP A 94 -8.83 -6.92 -6.89
CA ASP A 94 -9.74 -7.76 -7.66
C ASP A 94 -10.06 -9.03 -6.88
N ARG A 95 -11.34 -9.24 -6.58
CA ARG A 95 -11.82 -10.36 -5.76
C ARG A 95 -11.92 -11.60 -6.65
N GLY A 96 -10.89 -12.44 -6.58
CA GLY A 96 -10.65 -13.54 -7.53
C GLY A 96 -9.33 -13.39 -8.29
N GLY A 97 -8.66 -12.25 -8.11
CA GLY A 97 -7.33 -11.98 -8.64
C GLY A 97 -6.22 -12.72 -7.87
N PRO A 98 -4.97 -12.23 -7.98
CA PRO A 98 -3.80 -12.99 -7.58
C PRO A 98 -3.60 -13.11 -6.06
N TRP A 99 -4.49 -12.59 -5.22
CA TRP A 99 -4.30 -12.48 -3.76
C TRP A 99 -5.22 -13.45 -2.98
N PRO A 100 -4.94 -14.77 -2.99
CA PRO A 100 -5.83 -15.78 -2.41
C PRO A 100 -5.90 -15.76 -0.89
N LYS A 101 -4.93 -15.13 -0.20
CA LYS A 101 -4.91 -15.04 1.26
C LYS A 101 -4.99 -13.59 1.71
N GLU A 102 -6.00 -13.29 2.53
CA GLU A 102 -6.17 -12.02 3.22
C GLU A 102 -6.20 -12.25 4.74
N GLU A 103 -5.56 -11.35 5.48
CA GLU A 103 -5.61 -11.35 6.94
C GLU A 103 -5.83 -9.93 7.44
N ARG A 104 -6.90 -9.73 8.21
CA ARG A 104 -7.18 -8.42 8.81
C ARG A 104 -6.16 -8.13 9.90
N ARG A 105 -5.49 -6.98 9.80
CA ARG A 105 -4.43 -6.58 10.73
C ARG A 105 -4.80 -5.39 11.59
N GLY A 106 -5.74 -4.57 11.16
CA GLY A 106 -6.25 -3.48 11.98
C GLY A 106 -7.18 -2.58 11.17
N ALA A 107 -7.26 -1.32 11.59
CA ALA A 107 -7.95 -0.28 10.84
C ALA A 107 -7.11 1.00 10.83
N THR A 108 -7.37 1.86 9.85
CA THR A 108 -6.74 3.17 9.70
C THR A 108 -7.78 4.24 9.40
N THR A 109 -7.53 5.47 9.84
CA THR A 109 -8.34 6.65 9.47
C THR A 109 -7.76 7.40 8.26
N PHE A 110 -6.71 6.85 7.64
CA PHE A 110 -6.01 7.46 6.53
C PHE A 110 -6.86 7.39 5.26
N ASN A 111 -7.04 8.53 4.60
CA ASN A 111 -7.59 8.58 3.24
C ASN A 111 -6.58 8.01 2.21
N ASP A 112 -7.02 7.81 0.97
CA ASP A 112 -6.17 7.18 -0.05
C ASP A 112 -4.86 7.93 -0.30
N ALA A 113 -4.88 9.26 -0.26
CA ALA A 113 -3.68 10.08 -0.42
C ALA A 113 -2.69 9.87 0.73
N ALA A 114 -3.17 9.81 1.98
CA ALA A 114 -2.37 9.50 3.16
C ALA A 114 -1.78 8.08 3.09
N VAL A 115 -2.55 7.09 2.62
CA VAL A 115 -2.07 5.70 2.46
C VAL A 115 -0.97 5.62 1.40
N ILE A 116 -1.16 6.25 0.25
CA ILE A 116 -0.15 6.29 -0.81
C ILE A 116 1.12 6.98 -0.29
N LEU A 117 0.97 8.08 0.43
CA LEU A 117 2.10 8.80 0.99
C LEU A 117 2.86 7.95 2.02
N ALA A 118 2.13 7.26 2.91
CA ALA A 118 2.71 6.33 3.87
C ALA A 118 3.47 5.19 3.18
N ALA A 119 2.93 4.65 2.07
CA ALA A 119 3.60 3.64 1.26
C ALA A 119 4.91 4.17 0.66
N ILE A 120 4.89 5.37 0.07
CA ILE A 120 6.10 5.98 -0.49
C ILE A 120 7.14 6.24 0.59
N LYS A 121 6.76 6.78 1.76
CA LYS A 121 7.66 6.96 2.92
C LYS A 121 8.22 5.65 3.48
N THR A 122 7.55 4.52 3.23
CA THR A 122 8.01 3.19 3.68
C THR A 122 9.13 2.64 2.80
N ILE A 123 9.19 3.07 1.54
CA ILE A 123 10.31 2.80 0.66
C ILE A 123 11.44 3.68 1.16
N LYS A 124 12.40 3.06 1.87
CA LYS A 124 13.57 3.74 2.43
C LYS A 124 14.31 4.50 1.32
N SER A 125 15.20 5.42 1.70
CA SER A 125 16.22 5.99 0.81
C SER A 125 17.06 4.92 0.09
N ASN A 126 17.05 3.67 0.55
CA ASN A 126 17.58 2.53 -0.18
C ASN A 126 16.59 2.06 -1.27
N ARG A 127 16.94 2.40 -2.52
CA ARG A 127 16.18 2.07 -3.72
C ARG A 127 16.47 0.68 -4.27
N GLU A 128 17.53 0.03 -3.83
CA GLU A 128 17.87 -1.30 -4.32
C GLU A 128 16.98 -2.35 -3.66
N TYR A 129 16.46 -3.25 -4.47
CA TYR A 129 15.67 -4.37 -3.98
C TYR A 129 16.62 -5.43 -3.42
N ASP A 130 16.50 -5.69 -2.12
CA ASP A 130 17.29 -6.71 -1.45
C ASP A 130 16.32 -7.82 -0.97
N PRO A 131 16.42 -9.05 -1.51
CA PRO A 131 15.53 -10.15 -1.17
C PRO A 131 15.49 -10.50 0.32
N MET A 132 16.49 -10.10 1.11
CA MET A 132 16.62 -10.43 2.53
C MET A 132 16.21 -9.30 3.47
N THR A 133 16.41 -8.03 3.07
CA THR A 133 16.33 -6.88 3.99
C THR A 133 15.52 -5.69 3.45
N ASN A 134 15.27 -5.64 2.14
CA ASN A 134 14.51 -4.58 1.47
C ASN A 134 13.63 -5.14 0.34
N ASN A 135 12.66 -5.97 0.75
CA ASN A 135 11.77 -6.72 -0.13
C ASN A 135 10.29 -6.37 0.09
N CYS A 136 9.40 -6.99 -0.68
CA CYS A 136 7.95 -6.80 -0.57
C CYS A 136 7.38 -7.13 0.82
N GLN A 137 7.95 -8.10 1.52
CA GLN A 137 7.52 -8.50 2.85
C GLN A 137 7.82 -7.42 3.90
N HIS A 138 9.06 -6.91 3.93
CA HIS A 138 9.45 -5.81 4.81
C HIS A 138 8.68 -4.54 4.52
N PHE A 139 8.42 -4.25 3.24
CA PHE A 139 7.58 -3.13 2.85
C PHE A 139 6.15 -3.28 3.41
N ALA A 140 5.49 -4.40 3.14
CA ALA A 140 4.11 -4.62 3.58
C ALA A 140 3.99 -4.52 5.11
N TRP A 141 4.97 -5.07 5.83
CA TRP A 141 5.05 -5.00 7.28
C TRP A 141 5.17 -3.56 7.80
N ARG A 142 6.15 -2.80 7.30
CA ARG A 142 6.39 -1.42 7.74
C ARG A 142 5.21 -0.51 7.40
N LEU A 143 4.59 -0.70 6.23
CA LEU A 143 3.42 0.06 5.81
C LEU A 143 2.23 -0.25 6.73
N MET A 144 1.95 -1.52 6.98
CA MET A 144 0.90 -1.95 7.90
C MET A 144 1.07 -1.31 9.28
N ASN A 145 2.26 -1.41 9.88
CA ASN A 145 2.56 -0.81 11.19
C ASN A 145 2.32 0.71 11.19
N ARG A 146 2.72 1.40 10.12
CA ARG A 146 2.49 2.85 9.97
C ARG A 146 1.00 3.20 9.87
N LEU A 147 0.20 2.37 9.20
CA LEU A 147 -1.24 2.61 9.00
C LEU A 147 -2.09 2.28 10.24
N THR A 148 -1.73 1.22 10.96
CA THR A 148 -2.52 0.71 12.10
C THR A 148 -1.99 1.18 13.46
N GLY A 149 -0.79 1.77 13.51
CA GLY A 149 -0.11 2.13 14.75
C GLY A 149 0.42 0.92 15.54
N GLN A 150 0.39 -0.28 14.96
CA GLN A 150 0.89 -1.48 15.62
C GLN A 150 2.43 -1.52 15.59
N THR A 151 3.04 -1.75 16.75
CA THR A 151 4.49 -1.97 16.91
C THR A 151 4.78 -3.45 17.04
N THR A 152 4.39 -4.24 16.04
CA THR A 152 4.77 -5.65 16.00
C THR A 152 6.12 -5.78 15.27
N THR A 153 7.06 -6.53 15.82
CA THR A 153 8.33 -6.80 15.15
C THR A 153 8.14 -7.87 14.07
N PHE A 154 8.95 -7.79 13.01
CA PHE A 154 8.93 -8.80 11.94
C PHE A 154 9.20 -10.22 12.47
N LEU A 155 10.02 -10.34 13.52
CA LEU A 155 10.34 -11.61 14.17
C LEU A 155 9.17 -12.16 14.98
N GLU A 156 8.45 -11.32 15.73
CA GLU A 156 7.23 -11.74 16.44
C GLU A 156 6.13 -12.23 15.49
N HIS A 157 6.13 -11.72 14.25
CA HIS A 157 5.21 -12.18 13.21
C HIS A 157 5.59 -13.55 12.67
N HIS A 158 6.84 -13.71 12.26
CA HIS A 158 7.32 -14.98 11.70
C HIS A 158 7.28 -16.13 12.71
N LEU A 159 7.58 -15.86 13.99
CA LEU A 159 7.57 -16.88 15.05
C LEU A 159 6.16 -17.29 15.50
N ASN A 160 5.15 -16.43 15.31
CA ASN A 160 3.77 -16.70 15.70
C ASN A 160 2.85 -17.08 14.53
N MET A 161 3.40 -17.27 13.33
CA MET A 161 2.62 -17.89 12.25
C MET A 161 2.66 -19.39 12.48
N PRO A 162 1.55 -20.04 12.90
CA PRO A 162 1.51 -21.48 12.84
C PRO A 162 1.73 -21.85 11.38
N ASP A 163 2.74 -22.68 11.12
CA ASP A 163 2.89 -23.39 9.86
C ASP A 163 1.59 -24.17 9.64
N ARG A 164 0.61 -23.52 9.01
CA ARG A 164 -0.58 -24.19 8.52
C ARG A 164 -0.18 -24.80 7.19
N ASN A 165 0.30 -26.05 7.31
CA ASN A 165 0.35 -27.07 6.28
C ASN A 165 -0.75 -26.89 5.24
#